data_AF-A0A962YXR9-F1
#
_entry.id   AF-A0A962YXR9-F1
#
_cell.length_a   1.000
_cell.length_b   1.000
_cell.length_c   1.000
_cell.angle_alpha   90.00
_cell.angle_beta   90.00
_cell.angle_gamma   90.00
#
_symmetry.space_group_name_H-M   'P 1'
#
loop_
_entity.id
_entity.type
_entity.pdbx_description
1 polymer ?
#
loop_
_entity_poly.entity_id
_entity_poly.type
_entity_poly.pdbx_seq_one_letter_code
_entity_poly.pdbx_strand_id
1 'polypeptide(L)'
;MDKLKITGGIPLRGDVRISGAKNAALPILAATILASEPVTLSNVPHLNDVTTTMELLGRMGVSLMIDEHMKIEINPNGIDKFVAPYELVKTMRASILVLGPLLTRYGQAEVSLPGGCAIGSRPVDIHLDGMRKLGATVDVENGYIKASASGRLRGTVLDLSVVTVTGTENLMMAAVLAEGQTVINNAAMEPEVVDLANFLNT
;
A
#
# COMPACT_ATOMS: atom_id res chain seq x y z
N MET A 1 -7.58 24.62 -13.17
CA MET A 1 -6.51 24.50 -12.16
C MET A 1 -6.75 25.54 -11.11
N ASP A 2 -6.90 25.09 -9.88
CA ASP A 2 -7.04 25.97 -8.73
C ASP A 2 -5.72 26.71 -8.48
N LYS A 3 -5.80 27.90 -7.88
CA LYS A 3 -4.64 28.73 -7.56
C LYS A 3 -4.76 29.23 -6.13
N LEU A 4 -3.65 29.20 -5.40
CA LEU A 4 -3.55 29.83 -4.09
C LEU A 4 -2.91 31.22 -4.27
N LYS A 5 -3.63 32.28 -3.88
CA LYS A 5 -3.09 33.65 -3.81
C LYS A 5 -2.84 33.99 -2.34
N ILE A 6 -1.58 34.17 -1.98
CA ILE A 6 -1.14 34.46 -0.60
C ILE A 6 -0.64 35.91 -0.54
N THR A 7 -1.15 36.68 0.41
CA THR A 7 -0.63 38.03 0.72
C THR A 7 0.22 37.94 1.98
N GLY A 8 1.50 38.27 1.87
CA GLY A 8 2.44 38.23 3.00
C GLY A 8 2.30 39.39 3.98
N GLY A 9 3.14 39.40 5.02
CA GLY A 9 3.26 40.50 5.99
C GLY A 9 2.55 40.28 7.33
N ILE A 10 1.83 39.17 7.51
CA ILE A 10 1.12 38.84 8.75
C ILE A 10 1.80 37.63 9.41
N PRO A 11 2.39 37.77 10.61
CA PRO A 11 2.89 36.64 11.39
C PRO A 11 1.77 35.67 11.77
N LEU A 12 2.00 34.36 11.63
CA LEU A 12 1.04 33.34 12.03
C LEU A 12 0.90 33.30 13.56
N ARG A 13 -0.34 33.25 14.06
CA ARG A 13 -0.67 33.08 15.49
C ARG A 13 -1.97 32.26 15.62
N GLY A 14 -1.94 31.22 16.44
CA GLY A 14 -3.09 30.34 16.70
C GLY A 14 -2.67 28.87 16.79
N ASP A 15 -3.66 27.99 16.90
CA ASP A 15 -3.50 26.55 17.01
C ASP A 15 -4.09 25.84 15.79
N VAL A 16 -3.49 24.71 15.41
CA VAL A 16 -3.99 23.83 14.34
C VAL A 16 -3.96 22.39 14.80
N ARG A 17 -5.02 21.64 14.51
CA ARG A 17 -5.06 20.19 14.72
C ARG A 17 -4.42 19.49 13.54
N ILE A 18 -3.43 18.64 13.81
CA ILE A 18 -2.78 17.82 12.79
C ILE A 18 -3.68 16.65 12.41
N SER A 19 -3.83 16.41 11.11
CA SER A 19 -4.56 15.26 10.56
C SER A 19 -3.74 13.97 10.71
N GLY A 20 -4.36 12.81 10.50
CA GLY A 20 -3.61 11.55 10.44
C GLY A 20 -2.54 11.51 9.34
N ALA A 21 -1.58 10.61 9.51
CA ALA A 21 -0.45 10.48 8.60
C ALA A 21 -0.89 9.86 7.28
N LYS A 22 -0.81 10.62 6.19
CA LYS A 22 -1.11 10.13 4.83
C LYS A 22 -0.32 8.85 4.53
N ASN A 23 0.98 8.86 4.81
CA ASN A 23 1.86 7.73 4.48
C ASN A 23 1.63 6.49 5.36
N ALA A 24 0.91 6.59 6.48
CA ALA A 24 0.42 5.42 7.22
C ALA A 24 -0.94 4.96 6.69
N ALA A 25 -1.82 5.91 6.35
CA ALA A 25 -3.13 5.60 5.81
C ALA A 25 -3.08 4.78 4.51
N LEU A 26 -2.16 5.09 3.59
CA LEU A 26 -2.06 4.38 2.30
C LEU A 26 -1.70 2.88 2.45
N PRO A 27 -0.63 2.48 3.17
CA PRO A 27 -0.33 1.07 3.40
C PRO A 27 -1.39 0.39 4.28
N ILE A 28 -1.99 1.05 5.27
CA ILE A 28 -3.05 0.46 6.09
C ILE A 28 -4.31 0.19 5.24
N LEU A 29 -4.68 1.10 4.34
CA LEU A 29 -5.75 0.86 3.37
C LEU A 29 -5.44 -0.35 2.49
N ALA A 30 -4.22 -0.48 1.98
CA ALA A 30 -3.81 -1.66 1.22
C ALA A 30 -3.84 -2.95 2.08
N ALA A 31 -3.43 -2.86 3.35
CA ALA A 31 -3.41 -3.97 4.28
C ALA A 31 -4.80 -4.52 4.63
N THR A 32 -5.87 -3.71 4.50
CA THR A 32 -7.25 -4.21 4.67
C THR A 32 -7.60 -5.34 3.71
N ILE A 33 -6.90 -5.44 2.56
CA ILE A 33 -6.99 -6.59 1.65
C ILE A 33 -6.64 -7.90 2.37
N LEU A 34 -5.97 -7.91 3.53
CA LEU A 34 -5.63 -9.11 4.29
C LEU A 34 -6.73 -9.57 5.28
N ALA A 35 -7.68 -8.69 5.63
CA ALA A 35 -8.63 -8.94 6.72
C ALA A 35 -9.79 -9.89 6.34
N SER A 36 -10.07 -10.90 7.15
CA SER A 36 -11.22 -11.82 6.92
C SER A 36 -12.58 -11.21 7.25
N GLU A 37 -12.60 -10.12 8.03
CA GLU A 37 -13.81 -9.42 8.47
C GLU A 37 -13.73 -7.92 8.14
N PRO A 38 -14.85 -7.18 8.16
CA PRO A 38 -14.84 -5.74 7.93
C PRO A 38 -13.94 -4.99 8.92
N VAL A 39 -13.20 -4.02 8.40
CA VAL A 39 -12.27 -3.16 9.15
C VAL A 39 -12.80 -1.73 9.17
N THR A 40 -12.72 -1.05 10.32
CA THR A 40 -13.03 0.38 10.42
C THR A 40 -11.76 1.17 10.66
N LEU A 41 -11.40 2.05 9.72
CA LEU A 41 -10.29 2.98 9.87
C LEU A 41 -10.79 4.34 10.35
N SER A 42 -10.06 4.96 11.28
CA SER A 42 -10.35 6.29 11.79
C SER A 42 -9.13 7.20 11.61
N ASN A 43 -9.33 8.52 11.79
CA ASN A 43 -8.26 9.51 11.64
C ASN A 43 -7.59 9.50 10.24
N VAL A 44 -8.34 9.11 9.20
CA VAL A 44 -7.82 9.10 7.83
C VAL A 44 -7.86 10.53 7.27
N PRO A 45 -6.73 11.08 6.74
CA PRO A 45 -6.71 12.43 6.22
C PRO A 45 -7.48 12.53 4.89
N HIS A 46 -8.25 13.60 4.71
CA HIS A 46 -9.00 13.84 3.48
C HIS A 46 -8.10 14.46 2.40
N LEU A 47 -7.45 13.61 1.61
CA LEU A 47 -6.46 13.99 0.58
C LEU A 47 -6.65 13.15 -0.69
N ASN A 48 -6.22 13.68 -1.84
CA ASN A 48 -6.41 13.02 -3.14
C ASN A 48 -5.78 11.62 -3.23
N ASP A 49 -4.62 11.38 -2.58
CA ASP A 49 -3.97 10.06 -2.55
C ASP A 49 -4.86 9.02 -1.82
N VAL A 50 -5.54 9.42 -0.75
CA VAL A 50 -6.48 8.56 -0.02
C VAL A 50 -7.68 8.25 -0.91
N THR A 51 -8.27 9.26 -1.56
CA THR A 51 -9.37 9.07 -2.51
C THR A 51 -8.98 8.11 -3.65
N THR A 52 -7.77 8.25 -4.20
CA THR A 52 -7.25 7.38 -5.27
C THR A 52 -7.08 5.95 -4.78
N THR A 53 -6.63 5.75 -3.54
CA THR A 53 -6.49 4.42 -2.94
C THR A 53 -7.84 3.77 -2.70
N MET A 54 -8.82 4.52 -2.19
CA MET A 54 -10.19 4.04 -2.03
C MET A 54 -10.83 3.67 -3.37
N GLU A 55 -10.61 4.48 -4.41
CA GLU A 55 -11.07 4.15 -5.77
C GLU A 55 -10.42 2.86 -6.29
N LEU A 56 -9.11 2.70 -6.08
CA LEU A 56 -8.38 1.49 -6.45
C LEU A 56 -8.98 0.24 -5.79
N LEU A 57 -9.17 0.29 -4.47
CA LEU A 57 -9.78 -0.81 -3.71
C LEU A 57 -11.22 -1.08 -4.19
N GLY A 58 -12.01 -0.04 -4.41
CA GLY A 58 -13.38 -0.17 -4.93
C GLY A 58 -13.43 -0.86 -6.29
N ARG A 59 -12.49 -0.55 -7.19
CA ARG A 59 -12.40 -1.21 -8.51
C ARG A 59 -12.00 -2.68 -8.42
N MET A 60 -11.36 -3.11 -7.33
CA MET A 60 -11.02 -4.51 -7.05
C MET A 60 -12.21 -5.31 -6.48
N GLY A 61 -13.29 -4.64 -6.07
CA GLY A 61 -14.46 -5.26 -5.45
C GLY A 61 -14.57 -5.04 -3.93
N VAL A 62 -13.69 -4.22 -3.34
CA VAL A 62 -13.79 -3.84 -1.92
C VAL A 62 -14.99 -2.92 -1.73
N SER A 63 -15.82 -3.19 -0.72
CA SER A 63 -16.88 -2.26 -0.31
C SER A 63 -16.30 -1.25 0.67
N LEU A 64 -16.45 0.05 0.38
CA LEU A 64 -16.02 1.15 1.25
C LEU A 64 -17.21 2.07 1.56
N MET A 65 -17.44 2.34 2.84
CA MET A 65 -18.45 3.30 3.31
C MET A 65 -17.77 4.32 4.22
N ILE A 66 -18.06 5.61 4.00
CA ILE A 66 -17.59 6.69 4.87
C ILE A 66 -18.76 7.09 5.78
N ASP A 67 -18.55 7.04 7.09
CA ASP A 67 -19.57 7.45 8.06
C ASP A 67 -19.59 8.98 8.29
N GLU A 68 -20.55 9.45 9.09
CA GLU A 68 -20.70 10.87 9.44
C GLU A 68 -19.50 11.43 10.25
N HIS A 69 -18.65 10.55 10.78
CA HIS A 69 -17.46 10.88 11.57
C HIS A 69 -16.15 10.75 10.78
N MET A 70 -16.21 10.62 9.46
CA MET A 70 -15.06 10.43 8.57
C MET A 70 -14.25 9.15 8.89
N LYS A 71 -14.90 8.14 9.47
CA LYS A 71 -14.37 6.78 9.53
C LYS A 71 -14.69 6.07 8.21
N ILE A 72 -13.80 5.16 7.84
CA ILE A 72 -13.94 4.36 6.63
C ILE A 72 -14.18 2.92 7.06
N GLU A 73 -15.38 2.41 6.83
CA GLU A 73 -15.70 0.99 6.95
C GLU A 73 -15.34 0.29 5.64
N ILE A 74 -14.58 -0.79 5.73
CA ILE A 74 -13.94 -1.46 4.59
C ILE A 74 -14.23 -2.95 4.70
N ASN A 75 -14.88 -3.52 3.70
CA ASN A 75 -15.10 -4.96 3.59
C ASN A 75 -14.41 -5.53 2.34
N PRO A 76 -13.30 -6.28 2.50
CA PRO A 76 -12.51 -6.80 1.40
C PRO A 76 -13.06 -8.12 0.82
N ASN A 77 -14.10 -8.72 1.42
CA ASN A 77 -14.56 -10.06 1.04
C ASN A 77 -15.24 -10.12 -0.33
N GLY A 78 -15.53 -8.97 -0.95
CA GLY A 78 -16.06 -8.86 -2.30
C GLY A 78 -15.01 -8.78 -3.41
N ILE A 79 -13.71 -8.85 -3.09
CA ILE A 79 -12.65 -8.74 -4.11
C ILE A 79 -12.78 -9.87 -5.14
N ASP A 80 -12.95 -9.50 -6.41
CA ASP A 80 -13.04 -10.40 -7.56
C ASP A 80 -12.03 -10.07 -8.67
N LYS A 81 -11.33 -8.93 -8.54
CA LYS A 81 -10.32 -8.46 -9.50
C LYS A 81 -9.00 -8.21 -8.78
N PHE A 82 -7.97 -8.92 -9.18
CA PHE A 82 -6.62 -8.83 -8.60
C PHE A 82 -5.72 -7.87 -9.38
N VAL A 83 -6.29 -6.80 -9.94
CA VAL A 83 -5.61 -5.92 -10.89
C VAL A 83 -5.59 -4.47 -10.38
N ALA A 84 -4.41 -3.86 -10.35
CA ALA A 84 -4.22 -2.42 -10.15
C ALA A 84 -3.91 -1.74 -11.50
N PRO A 85 -4.89 -1.06 -12.13
CA PRO A 85 -4.78 -0.60 -13.52
C PRO A 85 -3.86 0.61 -13.67
N TYR A 86 -3.22 0.72 -14.83
CA TYR A 86 -2.31 1.83 -15.18
C TYR A 86 -2.89 3.22 -14.91
N GLU A 87 -4.19 3.42 -15.18
CA GLU A 87 -4.81 4.73 -15.05
C GLU A 87 -4.82 5.29 -13.63
N LEU A 88 -4.83 4.41 -12.61
CA LEU A 88 -4.71 4.79 -11.20
C LEU A 88 -3.25 4.75 -10.74
N VAL A 89 -2.47 3.76 -11.17
CA VAL A 89 -1.06 3.68 -10.75
C VAL A 89 -0.23 4.85 -11.28
N LYS A 90 -0.54 5.37 -12.48
CA LYS A 90 0.16 6.53 -13.04
C LYS A 90 -0.11 7.82 -12.26
N THR A 91 -1.25 7.92 -11.56
CA THR A 91 -1.59 9.10 -10.74
C THR A 91 -1.00 8.97 -9.34
N MET A 92 -0.88 7.74 -8.83
CA MET A 92 -0.34 7.48 -7.50
C MET A 92 0.57 6.24 -7.47
N ARG A 93 1.88 6.47 -7.41
CA ARG A 93 2.89 5.39 -7.34
C ARG A 93 2.73 4.46 -6.11
N ALA A 94 2.15 4.95 -5.02
CA ALA A 94 1.88 4.16 -3.82
C ALA A 94 0.88 3.00 -4.06
N SER A 95 0.17 2.99 -5.20
CA SER A 95 -0.70 1.88 -5.59
C SER A 95 0.02 0.53 -5.69
N ILE A 96 1.36 0.50 -5.76
CA ILE A 96 2.13 -0.76 -5.70
C ILE A 96 1.94 -1.52 -4.37
N LEU A 97 1.50 -0.85 -3.30
CA LEU A 97 1.32 -1.45 -1.97
C LEU A 97 0.25 -2.54 -1.94
N VAL A 98 -0.65 -2.62 -2.93
CA VAL A 98 -1.63 -3.72 -3.04
C VAL A 98 -1.02 -5.03 -3.54
N LEU A 99 0.20 -5.00 -4.09
CA LEU A 99 0.86 -6.19 -4.68
C LEU A 99 1.02 -7.33 -3.67
N GLY A 100 1.67 -7.06 -2.54
CA GLY A 100 1.93 -8.03 -1.48
C GLY A 100 0.66 -8.61 -0.86
N PRO A 101 -0.29 -7.80 -0.39
CA PRO A 101 -1.50 -8.33 0.22
C PRO A 101 -2.40 -9.08 -0.77
N LEU A 102 -2.51 -8.66 -2.04
CA LEU A 102 -3.22 -9.43 -3.06
C LEU A 102 -2.54 -10.78 -3.31
N LEU A 103 -1.23 -10.77 -3.52
CA LEU A 103 -0.46 -11.97 -3.80
C LEU A 103 -0.54 -12.98 -2.66
N THR A 104 -0.34 -12.56 -1.40
CA THR A 104 -0.35 -13.50 -0.27
C THR A 104 -1.75 -14.01 0.09
N ARG A 105 -2.81 -13.24 -0.17
CA ARG A 105 -4.19 -13.66 0.14
C ARG A 105 -4.84 -14.46 -0.98
N TYR A 106 -4.64 -14.05 -2.23
CA TYR A 106 -5.34 -14.60 -3.41
C TYR A 106 -4.43 -15.40 -4.33
N GLY A 107 -3.12 -15.47 -4.07
CA GLY A 107 -2.16 -16.22 -4.87
C GLY A 107 -1.82 -15.58 -6.22
N GLN A 108 -2.38 -14.40 -6.52
CA GLN A 108 -2.12 -13.68 -7.76
C GLN A 108 -2.35 -12.18 -7.61
N ALA A 109 -1.61 -11.39 -8.37
CA ALA A 109 -1.76 -9.95 -8.47
C ALA A 109 -1.18 -9.42 -9.78
N GLU A 110 -1.86 -8.49 -10.43
CA GLU A 110 -1.37 -7.76 -11.59
C GLU A 110 -1.37 -6.26 -11.30
N VAL A 111 -0.19 -5.65 -11.20
CA VAL A 111 -0.04 -4.25 -10.79
C VAL A 111 0.74 -3.50 -11.86
N SER A 112 0.18 -2.42 -12.40
CA SER A 112 0.91 -1.61 -13.38
C SER A 112 2.23 -1.10 -12.80
N LEU A 113 3.29 -1.12 -13.60
CA LEU A 113 4.59 -0.66 -13.18
C LEU A 113 4.56 0.86 -13.03
N PRO A 114 4.89 1.43 -11.85
CA PRO A 114 4.92 2.87 -11.72
C PRO A 114 5.98 3.47 -12.65
N GLY A 115 5.58 4.46 -13.44
CA GLY A 115 6.48 5.15 -14.37
C GLY A 115 7.55 6.00 -13.69
N GLY A 116 8.25 6.80 -14.49
CA GLY A 116 9.24 7.77 -14.01
C GLY A 116 8.62 8.82 -13.08
N CYS A 117 9.32 9.16 -12.00
CA CYS A 117 8.91 10.20 -11.06
C CYS A 117 9.79 11.44 -11.26
N ALA A 118 9.18 12.63 -11.34
CA ALA A 118 9.92 13.90 -11.52
C ALA A 118 10.88 14.22 -10.36
N ILE A 119 10.73 13.56 -9.21
CA ILE A 119 11.59 13.75 -8.03
C ILE A 119 12.92 13.00 -8.20
N GLY A 120 12.96 11.91 -8.98
CA GLY A 120 14.16 11.10 -9.18
C GLY A 120 13.86 9.63 -9.50
N SER A 121 14.91 8.84 -9.69
CA SER A 121 14.79 7.39 -9.88
C SER A 121 14.29 6.74 -8.59
N ARG A 122 13.17 6.04 -8.71
CA ARG A 122 12.62 5.18 -7.67
C ARG A 122 12.37 3.85 -8.36
N PRO A 123 13.28 2.87 -8.25
CA PRO A 123 13.01 1.55 -8.79
C PRO A 123 12.03 0.78 -7.89
N VAL A 124 11.45 -0.31 -8.40
CA VAL A 124 10.55 -1.21 -7.66
C VAL A 124 11.13 -2.62 -7.53
N ASP A 125 12.38 -2.79 -7.96
CA ASP A 125 13.16 -4.03 -7.94
C ASP A 125 13.11 -4.75 -6.59
N ILE A 126 13.31 -4.02 -5.48
CA ILE A 126 13.26 -4.61 -4.13
C ILE A 126 11.91 -5.27 -3.83
N HIS A 127 10.80 -4.69 -4.31
CA HIS A 127 9.49 -5.32 -4.14
C HIS A 127 9.45 -6.67 -4.87
N LEU A 128 9.87 -6.68 -6.14
CA LEU A 128 9.77 -7.86 -6.99
C LEU A 128 10.69 -8.97 -6.49
N ASP A 129 11.93 -8.63 -6.16
CA ASP A 129 12.92 -9.58 -5.68
C ASP A 129 12.54 -10.17 -4.32
N GLY A 130 11.94 -9.36 -3.44
CA GLY A 130 11.43 -9.87 -2.17
C GLY A 130 10.24 -10.82 -2.36
N MET A 131 9.29 -10.52 -3.26
CA MET A 131 8.19 -11.47 -3.58
C MET A 131 8.73 -12.78 -4.18
N ARG A 132 9.73 -12.70 -5.07
CA ARG A 132 10.39 -13.90 -5.62
C ARG A 132 11.07 -14.74 -4.54
N LYS A 133 11.78 -14.10 -3.60
CA LYS A 133 12.40 -14.78 -2.46
C LYS A 133 11.37 -15.44 -1.54
N LEU A 134 10.17 -14.86 -1.42
CA LEU A 134 9.03 -15.46 -0.73
C LEU A 134 8.36 -16.60 -1.52
N GLY A 135 8.90 -16.99 -2.69
CA GLY A 135 8.43 -18.13 -3.49
C GLY A 135 7.40 -17.80 -4.56
N ALA A 136 7.17 -16.52 -4.88
CA ALA A 136 6.30 -16.13 -5.98
C ALA A 136 7.03 -16.14 -7.33
N THR A 137 6.29 -16.43 -8.40
CA THR A 137 6.72 -16.11 -9.77
C THR A 137 6.34 -14.67 -10.06
N VAL A 138 7.28 -13.86 -10.51
CA VAL A 138 7.05 -12.43 -10.79
C VAL A 138 7.68 -12.06 -12.11
N ASP A 139 6.84 -11.69 -13.08
CA ASP A 139 7.21 -11.28 -14.42
C ASP A 139 6.77 -9.84 -14.71
N VAL A 140 7.50 -9.15 -15.59
CA VAL A 140 7.13 -7.81 -16.04
C VAL A 140 6.81 -7.87 -17.53
N GLU A 141 5.53 -7.74 -17.86
CA GLU A 141 5.03 -7.84 -19.23
C GLU A 141 4.13 -6.65 -19.55
N ASN A 142 4.33 -6.01 -20.71
CA ASN A 142 3.49 -4.91 -21.19
C ASN A 142 3.28 -3.77 -20.17
N GLY A 143 4.27 -3.50 -19.31
CA GLY A 143 4.18 -2.46 -18.28
C GLY A 143 3.37 -2.87 -17.04
N TYR A 144 3.12 -4.16 -16.84
CA TYR A 144 2.51 -4.72 -15.65
C TYR A 144 3.44 -5.70 -14.94
N ILE A 145 3.44 -5.65 -13.62
CA ILE A 145 4.00 -6.65 -12.73
C ILE A 145 2.94 -7.74 -12.59
N LYS A 146 3.21 -8.93 -13.12
CA LYS A 146 2.36 -10.11 -12.98
C LYS A 146 2.99 -11.04 -11.96
N ALA A 147 2.37 -11.15 -10.81
CA ALA A 147 2.83 -12.00 -9.72
C ALA A 147 1.84 -13.13 -9.47
N SER A 148 2.34 -14.34 -9.29
CA SER A 148 1.53 -15.52 -8.91
C SER A 148 2.28 -16.44 -7.95
N ALA A 149 1.53 -17.19 -7.16
CA ALA A 149 2.03 -18.21 -6.27
C ALA A 149 1.15 -19.46 -6.38
N SER A 150 1.76 -20.64 -6.55
CA SER A 150 1.04 -21.92 -6.67
C SER A 150 0.50 -22.46 -5.34
N GLY A 151 0.65 -21.69 -4.26
CA GLY A 151 0.26 -22.01 -2.90
C GLY A 151 0.55 -20.80 -2.00
N ARG A 152 0.67 -21.02 -0.70
CA ARG A 152 1.11 -19.95 0.20
C ARG A 152 2.54 -19.55 -0.12
N LEU A 153 2.82 -18.25 0.03
CA LEU A 153 4.19 -17.75 0.08
C LEU A 153 4.94 -18.43 1.23
N ARG A 154 6.27 -18.47 1.14
CA ARG A 154 7.14 -19.10 2.14
C ARG A 154 8.02 -18.05 2.79
N GLY A 155 7.94 -17.97 4.10
CA GLY A 155 8.79 -17.07 4.88
C GLY A 155 10.26 -17.39 4.71
N THR A 156 11.08 -16.35 4.64
CA THR A 156 12.53 -16.44 4.45
C THR A 156 13.24 -15.21 5.01
N VAL A 157 14.56 -15.20 4.97
CA VAL A 157 15.36 -14.02 5.27
C VAL A 157 15.45 -13.12 4.03
N LEU A 158 15.06 -11.86 4.18
CA LEU A 158 15.07 -10.83 3.15
C LEU A 158 16.08 -9.75 3.52
N ASP A 159 17.28 -9.83 2.97
CA ASP A 159 18.30 -8.76 3.09
C ASP A 159 18.06 -7.68 2.03
N LEU A 160 17.60 -6.49 2.46
CA LEU A 160 17.34 -5.37 1.57
C LEU A 160 18.63 -4.62 1.24
N SER A 161 18.93 -4.44 -0.05
CA SER A 161 20.15 -3.77 -0.54
C SER A 161 20.19 -2.27 -0.21
N VAL A 162 19.01 -1.64 -0.15
CA VAL A 162 18.83 -0.26 0.33
C VAL A 162 17.59 -0.19 1.23
N VAL A 163 17.59 0.79 2.15
CA VAL A 163 16.42 1.08 2.96
C VAL A 163 15.30 1.61 2.06
N THR A 164 14.11 1.02 2.18
CA THR A 164 12.93 1.42 1.39
C THR A 164 11.66 1.29 2.22
N VAL A 165 10.91 2.38 2.36
CA VAL A 165 9.68 2.43 3.15
C VAL A 165 8.63 1.51 2.55
N THR A 166 8.17 1.81 1.34
CA THR A 166 7.13 1.00 0.68
C THR A 166 7.59 -0.41 0.38
N GLY A 167 8.89 -0.64 0.15
CA GLY A 167 9.43 -1.99 -0.01
C GLY A 167 9.27 -2.80 1.27
N THR A 168 9.61 -2.22 2.42
CA THR A 168 9.42 -2.84 3.73
C THR A 168 7.95 -3.12 4.01
N GLU A 169 7.07 -2.14 3.80
CA GLU A 169 5.62 -2.28 4.01
C GLU A 169 5.00 -3.39 3.16
N ASN A 170 5.35 -3.44 1.87
CA ASN A 170 4.79 -4.40 0.93
C ASN A 170 5.24 -5.83 1.25
N LEU A 171 6.52 -6.00 1.59
CA LEU A 171 7.08 -7.30 1.99
C LEU A 171 6.57 -7.74 3.36
N MET A 172 6.37 -6.80 4.29
CA MET A 172 5.74 -7.06 5.58
C MET A 172 4.30 -7.57 5.39
N MET A 173 3.48 -6.88 4.58
CA MET A 173 2.12 -7.33 4.27
C MET A 173 2.09 -8.69 3.57
N ALA A 174 3.01 -8.95 2.62
CA ALA A 174 3.10 -10.26 1.97
C ALA A 174 3.50 -11.39 2.93
N ALA A 175 4.26 -11.09 3.97
CA ALA A 175 4.68 -12.08 4.95
C ALA A 175 3.57 -12.51 5.92
N VAL A 176 2.49 -11.71 6.07
CA VAL A 176 1.43 -11.95 7.08
C VAL A 176 0.75 -13.31 6.93
N LEU A 177 0.48 -13.73 5.69
CA LEU A 177 -0.20 -15.00 5.41
C LEU A 177 0.74 -16.06 4.80
N ALA A 178 2.05 -15.78 4.79
CA ALA A 178 3.06 -16.71 4.33
C ALA A 178 3.27 -17.87 5.34
N GLU A 179 3.71 -19.02 4.86
CA GLU A 179 4.08 -20.16 5.70
C GLU A 179 5.48 -19.99 6.27
N GLY A 180 5.61 -20.07 7.59
CA GLY A 180 6.88 -19.97 8.30
C GLY A 180 7.19 -18.54 8.76
N GLN A 181 8.47 -18.25 8.94
CA GLN A 181 8.94 -16.98 9.47
C GLN A 181 9.66 -16.18 8.38
N THR A 182 9.27 -14.91 8.22
CA THR A 182 10.02 -13.95 7.40
C THR A 182 10.82 -13.02 8.31
N VAL A 183 12.09 -12.80 7.97
CA VAL A 183 12.95 -11.81 8.65
C VAL A 183 13.39 -10.78 7.62
N ILE A 184 13.03 -9.51 7.81
CA ILE A 184 13.40 -8.42 6.90
C ILE A 184 14.58 -7.66 7.52
N ASN A 185 15.77 -7.84 6.97
CA ASN A 185 16.98 -7.13 7.40
C ASN A 185 17.13 -5.83 6.62
N ASN A 186 17.67 -4.79 7.29
CA ASN A 186 17.78 -3.43 6.74
C ASN A 186 16.40 -2.83 6.37
N ALA A 187 15.39 -3.17 7.17
CA ALA A 187 14.04 -2.64 7.05
C ALA A 187 13.98 -1.13 7.33
N ALA A 188 13.03 -0.47 6.70
CA ALA A 188 12.66 0.92 7.01
C ALA A 188 12.19 1.05 8.47
N MET A 189 12.51 2.18 9.11
CA MET A 189 12.26 2.46 10.53
C MET A 189 11.28 3.62 10.73
N GLU A 190 10.68 4.08 9.64
CA GLU A 190 9.74 5.18 9.62
C GLU A 190 8.49 4.86 10.48
N PRO A 191 7.92 5.85 11.18
CA PRO A 191 6.76 5.64 12.06
C PRO A 191 5.58 4.96 11.37
N GLU A 192 5.39 5.19 10.07
CA GLU A 192 4.32 4.60 9.28
C GLU A 192 4.50 3.09 9.07
N VAL A 193 5.74 2.60 9.04
CA VAL A 193 6.04 1.16 9.02
C VAL A 193 5.65 0.51 10.35
N VAL A 194 5.91 1.21 11.46
CA VAL A 194 5.50 0.78 12.80
C VAL A 194 3.99 0.79 12.94
N ASP A 195 3.31 1.82 12.42
CA ASP A 195 1.85 1.94 12.46
C ASP A 195 1.17 0.81 11.64
N LEU A 196 1.71 0.51 10.46
CA LEU A 196 1.30 -0.65 9.68
C LEU A 196 1.52 -1.96 10.46
N ALA A 197 2.69 -2.16 11.07
CA ALA A 197 2.96 -3.36 11.85
C ALA A 197 1.99 -3.51 13.03
N ASN A 198 1.67 -2.42 13.72
CA ASN A 198 0.68 -2.42 14.79
C ASN A 198 -0.72 -2.78 14.28
N PHE A 199 -1.12 -2.22 13.13
CA PHE A 199 -2.38 -2.57 12.47
C PHE A 199 -2.44 -4.05 12.09
N LEU A 200 -1.36 -4.63 11.55
CA LEU A 200 -1.33 -6.04 11.18
C LEU A 200 -1.37 -7.01 12.37
N ASN A 201 -1.06 -6.53 13.58
CA ASN A 201 -1.10 -7.31 14.82
C ASN A 201 -2.47 -7.28 15.53
N THR A 202 -3.47 -6.57 14.99
CA THR A 202 -4.82 -6.51 15.57
C THR A 202 -5.70 -7.65 15.09
#